data_AF-A0A1L7BHJ9-F1
#
_entry.id   AF-A0A1L7BHJ9-F1
#
_cell.length_a   1.000
_cell.length_b   1.000
_cell.length_c   1.000
_cell.angle_alpha   90.00
_cell.angle_beta   90.00
_cell.angle_gamma   90.00
#
_symmetry.space_group_name_H-M   'P 1'
#
loop_
_entity.id
_entity.type
_entity.pdbx_description
1 polymer ?
#
loop_
_entity_poly.entity_id
_entity_poly.type
_entity_poly.pdbx_seq_one_letter_code
_entity_poly.pdbx_strand_id
1 'polypeptide(L)'
;MNFKELALRAEENLEFEKALEYFEKAEEELSVEDGTLIRYGELLFDFQKYEMARKVFEKIVSKQPKKEYLLRLAEIYEEISMLDKALEIYEKLNITDRVKNIKEQYETTNPRRTILRKFLELFSGREDVFAVQLNDGTYRPIRRSINFNDVKKHISGKTTIGIYQLKKNDEIKFAVFDVDIKKSFLENNKNTYFEEAKTVTLKISSILSQYNIKNYIEFTGNRGYHVWFFFDEALSSYKVKVFMESILKNIHLEESIGIEVFPKQPTLNGGLGNLIKVPLGLHKKTYKKAVFVDQNFEVIKNQLDFLLKIEYNSKEHIESLFDEIITDSVQSYNFQKTTYKKRKNTSIKKELVKSLEKDNLSEFHKVISNCHVLYQIIQKIKRDAYVSEIEEEILIKSSIKAINGREQLIEILKNTINFDYDRFKKIEHQVGEIPISCNNIRNIIIKYNLSLSLDKCLCKFPGYNTPYSFVKDFDEIIEEFSVEEIVKKIIEKTSEKFELEREIKSLKKILLERMGENTKMTVGIWTIRKNGNDIEIII
;
A
#
# COMPACT_ATOMS: atom_id res chain seq x y z
N MET A 1 -13.25 -64.35 28.85
CA MET A 1 -12.33 -64.63 27.72
C MET A 1 -11.08 -63.82 28.00
N ASN A 2 -9.87 -64.40 27.96
CA ASN A 2 -8.65 -63.64 28.25
C ASN A 2 -8.28 -62.80 27.02
N PHE A 3 -8.82 -61.59 26.92
CA PHE A 3 -8.62 -60.73 25.75
C PHE A 3 -7.17 -60.26 25.59
N LYS A 4 -6.43 -60.10 26.69
CA LYS A 4 -5.00 -59.75 26.67
C LYS A 4 -4.16 -60.83 25.97
N GLU A 5 -4.40 -62.10 26.27
CA GLU A 5 -3.68 -63.21 25.62
C GLU A 5 -4.10 -63.39 24.16
N LEU A 6 -5.39 -63.16 23.84
CA LEU A 6 -5.87 -63.15 22.46
C LEU A 6 -5.24 -62.01 21.64
N ALA A 7 -5.02 -60.85 22.23
CA ALA A 7 -4.36 -59.71 21.58
C ALA A 7 -2.92 -60.05 21.19
N LEU A 8 -2.15 -60.63 22.12
CA LEU A 8 -0.76 -61.03 21.87
C LEU A 8 -0.66 -62.09 20.75
N ARG A 9 -1.53 -63.11 20.77
CA ARG A 9 -1.57 -64.13 19.69
C ARG A 9 -1.97 -63.53 18.35
N ALA A 10 -2.92 -62.60 18.33
CA ALA A 10 -3.31 -61.91 17.11
C ALA A 10 -2.14 -61.09 16.53
N GLU A 11 -1.37 -60.41 17.38
CA GLU A 11 -0.18 -59.66 16.97
C GLU A 11 0.93 -60.59 16.43
N GLU A 12 1.20 -61.72 17.08
CA GLU A 12 2.13 -62.76 16.59
C GLU A 12 1.75 -63.31 15.22
N ASN A 13 0.44 -63.41 14.94
CA ASN A 13 -0.10 -63.82 13.65
C ASN A 13 -0.21 -62.68 12.63
N LEU A 14 0.29 -61.48 12.95
CA LEU A 14 0.20 -60.27 12.13
C LEU A 14 -1.25 -59.80 11.86
N GLU A 15 -2.20 -60.19 12.71
CA GLU A 15 -3.60 -59.79 12.67
C GLU A 15 -3.83 -58.50 13.48
N PHE A 16 -3.15 -57.41 13.10
CA PHE A 16 -3.04 -56.20 13.92
C PHE A 16 -4.37 -55.50 14.25
N GLU A 17 -5.35 -55.54 13.34
CA GLU A 17 -6.71 -55.01 13.58
C GLU A 17 -7.42 -55.76 14.71
N LYS A 18 -7.36 -57.10 14.68
CA LYS A 18 -7.91 -57.94 15.75
C LYS A 18 -7.14 -57.77 17.05
N ALA A 19 -5.81 -57.66 16.97
CA ALA A 19 -4.98 -57.40 18.14
C ALA A 19 -5.39 -56.10 18.82
N LEU A 20 -5.61 -55.03 18.04
CA LEU A 20 -6.08 -53.74 18.56
C LEU A 20 -7.46 -53.86 19.22
N GLU A 21 -8.44 -54.53 18.60
CA GLU A 21 -9.75 -54.76 19.21
C GLU A 21 -9.68 -55.54 20.52
N TYR A 22 -8.81 -56.54 20.60
CA TYR A 22 -8.63 -57.33 21.82
C TYR A 22 -7.90 -56.53 22.91
N PHE A 23 -6.91 -55.71 22.57
CA PHE A 23 -6.28 -54.79 23.51
C PHE A 23 -7.28 -53.74 24.03
N GLU A 24 -8.14 -53.17 23.18
CA GLU A 24 -9.20 -52.25 23.60
C GLU A 24 -10.15 -52.90 24.62
N LYS A 25 -10.53 -54.17 24.42
CA LYS A 25 -11.36 -54.93 25.38
C LYS A 25 -10.63 -55.28 26.69
N ALA A 26 -9.31 -55.27 26.67
CA ALA A 26 -8.46 -55.62 27.81
C ALA A 26 -7.79 -54.41 28.47
N GLU A 27 -8.17 -53.17 28.13
CA GLU A 27 -7.42 -51.94 28.47
C GLU A 27 -7.08 -51.83 29.97
N GLU A 28 -8.00 -52.23 30.85
CA GLU A 28 -7.82 -52.20 32.31
C GLU A 28 -6.78 -53.20 32.83
N GLU A 29 -6.52 -54.28 32.10
CA GLU A 29 -5.60 -55.37 32.44
C GLU A 29 -4.19 -55.17 31.85
N LEU A 30 -3.99 -54.14 31.02
CA LEU A 30 -2.72 -53.85 30.36
C LEU A 30 -1.78 -53.11 31.31
N SER A 31 -0.50 -53.53 31.29
CA SER A 31 0.52 -52.97 32.18
C SER A 31 1.77 -52.56 31.42
N VAL A 32 2.57 -51.68 32.03
CA VAL A 32 3.87 -51.28 31.46
C VAL A 32 4.90 -52.38 31.75
N GLU A 33 4.72 -53.07 32.87
CA GLU A 33 5.62 -54.07 33.42
C GLU A 33 5.72 -55.31 32.53
N ASP A 34 4.62 -55.74 31.91
CA ASP A 34 4.59 -56.85 30.95
C ASP A 34 4.64 -56.41 29.48
N GLY A 35 4.78 -55.11 29.21
CA GLY A 35 4.88 -54.53 27.88
C GLY A 35 3.57 -54.47 27.08
N THR A 36 2.46 -55.01 27.58
CA THR A 36 1.19 -55.04 26.83
C THR A 36 0.58 -53.66 26.64
N LEU A 37 0.72 -52.75 27.60
CA LEU A 37 0.26 -51.37 27.45
C LEU A 37 1.05 -50.61 26.38
N ILE A 38 2.34 -50.92 26.23
CA ILE A 38 3.22 -50.33 25.20
C ILE A 38 2.79 -50.81 23.82
N ARG A 39 2.59 -52.13 23.63
CA ARG A 39 2.09 -52.71 22.37
C ARG A 39 0.76 -52.11 21.95
N TYR A 40 -0.17 -51.96 22.88
CA TYR A 40 -1.45 -51.29 22.62
C TYR A 40 -1.27 -49.83 22.19
N GLY A 41 -0.41 -49.09 22.87
CA GLY A 41 -0.09 -47.70 22.51
C GLY A 41 0.50 -47.56 21.10
N GLU A 42 1.46 -48.40 20.73
CA GLU A 42 2.07 -48.40 19.39
C GLU A 42 1.03 -48.77 18.32
N LEU A 43 0.18 -49.78 18.55
CA LEU A 43 -0.92 -50.10 17.62
C LEU A 43 -1.89 -48.92 17.45
N LEU A 44 -2.26 -48.23 18.54
CA LEU A 44 -3.10 -47.03 18.41
C LEU A 44 -2.44 -45.94 17.55
N PHE A 45 -1.12 -45.78 17.67
CA PHE A 45 -0.36 -44.84 16.85
C PHE A 45 -0.34 -45.26 15.37
N ASP A 46 -0.04 -46.52 15.08
CA ASP A 46 0.03 -47.07 13.72
C ASP A 46 -1.33 -46.99 13.01
N PHE A 47 -2.42 -47.19 13.74
CA PHE A 47 -3.80 -47.00 13.26
C PHE A 47 -4.28 -45.54 13.29
N GLN A 48 -3.38 -44.57 13.52
CA GLN A 48 -3.66 -43.12 13.54
C GLN A 48 -4.73 -42.69 14.56
N LYS A 49 -4.97 -43.50 15.60
CA LYS A 49 -5.87 -43.18 16.73
C LYS A 49 -5.14 -42.31 17.76
N TYR A 50 -4.58 -41.18 17.33
CA TYR A 50 -3.59 -40.40 18.10
C TYR A 50 -4.08 -39.88 19.46
N GLU A 51 -5.35 -39.48 19.60
CA GLU A 51 -5.88 -39.04 20.90
C GLU A 51 -5.99 -40.17 21.92
N MET A 52 -6.24 -41.40 21.47
CA MET A 52 -6.20 -42.58 22.34
C MET A 52 -4.76 -42.94 22.67
N ALA A 53 -3.88 -42.95 21.65
CA ALA A 53 -2.45 -43.19 21.83
C ALA A 53 -1.84 -42.20 22.85
N ARG A 54 -2.23 -40.92 22.79
CA ARG A 54 -1.81 -39.89 23.75
C ARG A 54 -2.11 -40.30 25.18
N LYS A 55 -3.35 -40.70 25.49
CA LYS A 55 -3.75 -41.08 26.85
C LYS A 55 -2.93 -42.28 27.35
N VAL A 56 -2.71 -43.26 26.48
CA VAL A 56 -1.91 -44.46 26.79
C VAL A 56 -0.46 -44.08 27.04
N PHE A 57 0.17 -43.27 26.18
CA PHE A 57 1.56 -42.86 26.35
C PHE A 57 1.78 -41.87 27.51
N GLU A 58 0.83 -40.98 27.82
CA GLU A 58 0.85 -40.18 29.04
C GLU A 58 0.89 -41.09 30.29
N LYS A 59 0.09 -42.17 30.30
CA LYS A 59 0.10 -43.20 31.36
C LYS A 59 1.43 -43.97 31.41
N ILE A 60 1.96 -44.41 30.26
CA ILE A 60 3.25 -45.12 30.17
C ILE A 60 4.39 -44.25 30.72
N VAL A 61 4.51 -43.01 30.23
CA VAL A 61 5.56 -42.06 30.65
C VAL A 61 5.46 -41.72 32.13
N SER A 62 4.25 -41.60 32.69
CA SER A 62 4.05 -41.33 34.12
C SER A 62 4.60 -42.44 35.03
N LYS A 63 4.56 -43.70 34.56
CA LYS A 63 5.09 -44.86 35.29
C LYS A 63 6.57 -45.11 35.00
N GLN A 64 6.97 -45.01 33.74
CA GLN A 64 8.32 -45.27 33.26
C GLN A 64 8.74 -44.21 32.23
N PRO A 65 9.39 -43.11 32.63
CA PRO A 65 9.78 -42.03 31.73
C PRO A 65 11.05 -42.35 30.94
N LYS A 66 11.06 -43.46 30.19
CA LYS A 66 12.19 -43.83 29.32
C LYS A 66 12.25 -42.92 28.09
N LYS A 67 13.45 -42.76 27.54
CA LYS A 67 13.70 -41.94 26.33
C LYS A 67 12.81 -42.32 25.15
N GLU A 68 12.65 -43.62 24.89
CA GLU A 68 11.82 -44.15 23.79
C GLU A 68 10.34 -43.76 23.92
N TYR A 69 9.75 -43.89 25.12
CA TYR A 69 8.33 -43.57 25.34
C TYR A 69 8.08 -42.06 25.36
N LEU A 70 9.04 -41.29 25.88
CA LEU A 70 9.01 -39.82 25.79
C LEU A 70 9.04 -39.39 24.32
N LEU A 71 9.91 -39.98 23.50
CA LEU A 71 10.00 -39.65 22.07
C LEU A 71 8.68 -39.95 21.34
N ARG A 72 8.10 -41.14 21.56
CA ARG A 72 6.80 -41.49 20.95
C ARG A 72 5.68 -40.55 21.41
N LEU A 73 5.65 -40.18 22.70
CA LEU A 73 4.68 -39.21 23.21
C LEU A 73 4.84 -37.83 22.54
N ALA A 74 6.08 -37.40 22.28
CA ALA A 74 6.35 -36.15 21.57
C ALA A 74 5.86 -36.19 20.11
N GLU A 75 6.07 -37.31 19.41
CA GLU A 75 5.55 -37.55 18.06
C GLU A 75 4.02 -37.54 18.03
N ILE A 76 3.37 -38.18 19.00
CA ILE A 76 1.91 -38.13 19.15
C ILE A 76 1.44 -36.68 19.34
N TYR A 77 2.09 -35.90 20.22
CA TYR A 77 1.75 -34.49 20.40
C TYR A 77 1.93 -33.67 19.12
N GLU A 78 2.93 -33.98 18.28
CA GLU A 78 3.14 -33.34 16.98
C GLU A 78 1.97 -33.63 16.03
N GLU A 79 1.56 -34.90 15.90
CA GLU A 79 0.46 -35.34 15.02
C GLU A 79 -0.88 -34.67 15.38
N ILE A 80 -1.16 -34.45 16.66
CA ILE A 80 -2.38 -33.76 17.13
C ILE A 80 -2.21 -32.25 17.29
N SER A 81 -1.10 -31.67 16.79
CA SER A 81 -0.81 -30.22 16.85
C SER A 81 -0.67 -29.62 18.26
N MET A 82 -0.37 -30.43 19.27
CA MET A 82 -0.01 -29.98 20.63
C MET A 82 1.50 -29.63 20.72
N LEU A 83 1.94 -28.70 19.87
CA LEU A 83 3.35 -28.39 19.65
C LEU A 83 4.10 -27.94 20.92
N ASP A 84 3.44 -27.23 21.84
CA ASP A 84 4.05 -26.78 23.10
C ASP A 84 4.53 -27.98 23.95
N LYS A 85 3.70 -29.03 24.05
CA LYS A 85 4.05 -30.24 24.81
C LYS A 85 5.09 -31.09 24.09
N ALA A 86 5.01 -31.18 22.76
CA ALA A 86 6.02 -31.86 21.96
C ALA A 86 7.40 -31.21 22.15
N LEU A 87 7.42 -29.87 22.12
CA LEU A 87 8.64 -29.08 22.27
C LEU A 87 9.31 -29.30 23.62
N GLU A 88 8.55 -29.28 24.71
CA GLU A 88 9.06 -29.54 26.07
C GLU A 88 9.82 -30.88 26.14
N ILE A 89 9.26 -31.93 25.53
CA ILE A 89 9.89 -33.25 25.51
C ILE A 89 11.14 -33.25 24.61
N TYR A 90 11.05 -32.72 23.39
CA TYR A 90 12.21 -32.71 22.48
C TYR A 90 13.38 -31.89 23.04
N GLU A 91 13.11 -30.78 23.75
CA GLU A 91 14.13 -29.99 24.47
C GLU A 91 14.76 -30.81 25.60
N LYS A 92 13.93 -31.45 26.45
CA LYS A 92 14.42 -32.32 27.53
C LYS A 92 15.29 -33.46 27.02
N LEU A 93 15.00 -33.98 25.83
CA LEU A 93 15.74 -35.06 25.18
C LEU A 93 16.92 -34.58 24.31
N ASN A 94 17.16 -33.27 24.21
CA ASN A 94 18.17 -32.66 23.35
C ASN A 94 18.06 -33.06 21.86
N ILE A 95 16.84 -33.22 21.33
CA ILE A 95 16.60 -33.52 19.90
C ILE A 95 16.59 -32.21 19.11
N THR A 96 17.78 -31.64 18.92
CA THR A 96 17.97 -30.26 18.42
C THR A 96 17.29 -29.98 17.10
N ASP A 97 17.32 -30.91 16.14
CA ASP A 97 16.71 -30.71 14.83
C ASP A 97 15.18 -30.63 14.90
N ARG A 98 14.54 -31.49 15.72
CA ARG A 98 13.09 -31.44 15.91
C ARG A 98 12.64 -30.23 16.72
N VAL A 99 13.39 -29.85 17.77
CA VAL A 99 13.16 -28.60 18.51
C VAL A 99 13.15 -27.41 17.55
N LYS A 100 14.12 -27.34 16.64
CA LYS A 100 14.20 -26.27 15.65
C LYS A 100 13.00 -26.28 14.70
N ASN A 101 12.68 -27.43 14.11
CA ASN A 101 11.56 -27.57 13.16
C ASN A 101 10.22 -27.20 13.80
N ILE A 102 9.96 -27.64 15.04
CA ILE A 102 8.72 -27.34 15.74
C ILE A 102 8.66 -25.88 16.16
N LYS A 103 9.76 -25.28 16.60
CA LYS A 103 9.81 -23.84 16.87
C LYS A 103 9.48 -23.04 15.60
N GLU A 104 10.04 -23.40 14.45
CA GLU A 104 9.72 -22.77 13.17
C GLU A 104 8.23 -22.95 12.80
N GLN A 105 7.66 -24.14 13.01
CA GLN A 105 6.24 -24.43 12.76
C GLN A 105 5.32 -23.67 13.74
N TYR A 106 5.69 -23.61 15.01
CA TYR A 106 4.96 -22.88 16.04
C TYR A 106 4.98 -21.38 15.76
N GLU A 107 6.14 -20.81 15.42
CA GLU A 107 6.22 -19.39 15.06
C GLU A 107 5.44 -19.07 13.78
N THR A 108 5.38 -20.00 12.83
CA THR A 108 4.58 -19.85 11.61
C THR A 108 3.08 -19.87 11.89
N THR A 109 2.63 -20.67 12.86
CA THR A 109 1.21 -20.78 13.24
C THR A 109 0.78 -19.72 14.26
N ASN A 110 1.71 -19.27 15.10
CA ASN A 110 1.49 -18.25 16.11
C ASN A 110 2.63 -17.21 16.16
N PRO A 111 2.78 -16.36 15.12
CA PRO A 111 3.83 -15.36 15.07
C PRO A 111 3.77 -14.38 16.25
N ARG A 112 4.94 -14.01 16.78
CA ARG A 112 5.09 -13.00 17.84
C ARG A 112 4.44 -11.67 17.42
N ARG A 113 3.84 -10.94 18.36
CA ARG A 113 3.15 -9.67 18.08
C ARG A 113 4.06 -8.63 17.42
N THR A 114 5.35 -8.64 17.75
CA THR A 114 6.38 -7.79 17.11
C THR A 114 6.52 -8.07 15.62
N ILE A 115 6.54 -9.35 15.22
CA ILE A 115 6.55 -9.78 13.81
C ILE A 115 5.30 -9.30 13.09
N LEU A 116 4.11 -9.50 13.69
CA LEU A 116 2.85 -9.09 13.09
C LEU A 116 2.78 -7.57 12.87
N ARG A 117 3.27 -6.79 13.83
CA ARG A 117 3.36 -5.33 13.71
C ARG A 117 4.32 -4.94 12.59
N LYS A 118 5.54 -5.50 12.59
CA LYS A 118 6.55 -5.22 11.56
C LYS A 118 6.05 -5.58 10.15
N PHE A 119 5.33 -6.68 10.00
CA PHE A 119 4.69 -7.06 8.73
C PHE A 119 3.71 -5.98 8.24
N LEU A 120 2.82 -5.50 9.11
CA LEU A 120 1.87 -4.44 8.74
C LEU A 120 2.55 -3.10 8.44
N GLU A 121 3.65 -2.79 9.12
CA GLU A 121 4.46 -1.58 8.88
C GLU A 121 5.16 -1.64 7.51
N LEU A 122 5.79 -2.77 7.18
CA LEU A 122 6.50 -2.98 5.92
C LEU A 122 5.55 -2.98 4.72
N PHE A 123 4.44 -3.73 4.82
CA PHE A 123 3.49 -3.91 3.71
C PHE A 123 2.27 -2.98 3.84
N SER A 124 2.54 -1.72 4.17
CA SER A 124 1.55 -0.66 4.34
C SER A 124 1.18 -0.01 3.01
N GLY A 125 0.09 -0.47 2.40
CA GLY A 125 -0.54 0.18 1.24
C GLY A 125 -1.82 0.93 1.63
N ARG A 126 -2.81 0.87 0.74
CA ARG A 126 -4.14 1.44 0.92
C ARG A 126 -4.81 0.97 2.22
N GLU A 127 -5.39 1.92 2.95
CA GLU A 127 -5.78 1.74 4.34
C GLU A 127 -7.15 1.06 4.51
N ASP A 128 -8.02 1.17 3.51
CA ASP A 128 -9.42 0.75 3.58
C ASP A 128 -9.72 -0.57 2.85
N VAL A 129 -8.72 -1.19 2.24
CA VAL A 129 -8.91 -2.41 1.43
C VAL A 129 -7.62 -3.18 1.20
N PHE A 130 -7.73 -4.51 1.24
CA PHE A 130 -6.70 -5.44 0.77
C PHE A 130 -7.35 -6.54 -0.08
N ALA A 131 -6.58 -7.47 -0.64
CA ALA A 131 -7.14 -8.60 -1.37
C ALA A 131 -6.66 -9.94 -0.83
N VAL A 132 -7.47 -10.97 -1.08
CA VAL A 132 -7.12 -12.38 -0.79
C VAL A 132 -7.11 -13.19 -2.08
N GLN A 133 -6.09 -14.03 -2.26
CA GLN A 133 -5.98 -14.93 -3.40
C GLN A 133 -6.96 -16.10 -3.25
N LEU A 134 -7.72 -16.39 -4.30
CA LEU A 134 -8.61 -17.54 -4.41
C LEU A 134 -7.85 -18.73 -5.02
N ASN A 135 -8.48 -19.92 -5.00
CA ASN A 135 -7.87 -21.16 -5.50
C ASN A 135 -7.61 -21.14 -7.01
N ASP A 136 -8.40 -20.39 -7.79
CA ASP A 136 -8.17 -20.14 -9.22
C ASP A 136 -7.03 -19.12 -9.49
N GLY A 137 -6.40 -18.62 -8.42
CA GLY A 137 -5.34 -17.63 -8.39
C GLY A 137 -5.77 -16.19 -8.68
N THR A 138 -7.06 -15.93 -8.83
CA THR A 138 -7.60 -14.55 -8.86
C THR A 138 -7.58 -13.94 -7.47
N TYR A 139 -7.78 -12.62 -7.38
CA TYR A 139 -7.80 -11.90 -6.12
C TYR A 139 -9.15 -11.25 -5.87
N ARG A 140 -9.66 -11.38 -4.65
CA ARG A 140 -10.90 -10.77 -4.19
C ARG A 140 -10.63 -9.67 -3.18
N PRO A 141 -11.16 -8.44 -3.37
CA PRO A 141 -10.98 -7.35 -2.42
C PRO A 141 -11.80 -7.57 -1.14
N ILE A 142 -11.22 -7.18 -0.01
CA ILE A 142 -11.81 -7.17 1.33
C ILE A 142 -11.79 -5.73 1.83
N ARG A 143 -12.98 -5.10 1.92
CA ARG A 143 -13.18 -3.67 2.19
C ARG A 143 -13.09 -3.34 3.68
N ARG A 144 -11.89 -3.48 4.24
CA ARG A 144 -11.49 -3.02 5.58
C ARG A 144 -9.97 -3.04 5.68
N SER A 145 -9.41 -2.42 6.72
CA SER A 145 -7.98 -2.55 7.04
C SER A 145 -7.60 -3.99 7.40
N ILE A 146 -6.34 -4.35 7.13
CA ILE A 146 -5.76 -5.64 7.54
C ILE A 146 -5.55 -5.63 9.05
N ASN A 147 -5.83 -6.76 9.70
CA ASN A 147 -5.55 -6.98 11.12
C ASN A 147 -4.58 -8.14 11.35
N PHE A 148 -4.16 -8.33 12.60
CA PHE A 148 -3.23 -9.40 12.99
C PHE A 148 -3.71 -10.80 12.62
N ASN A 149 -5.00 -11.09 12.68
CA ASN A 149 -5.53 -12.42 12.33
C ASN A 149 -5.38 -12.71 10.83
N ASP A 150 -5.54 -11.70 9.97
CA ASP A 150 -5.29 -11.84 8.53
C ASP A 150 -3.82 -12.19 8.28
N VAL A 151 -2.89 -11.48 8.93
CA VAL A 151 -1.44 -11.74 8.82
C VAL A 151 -1.08 -13.13 9.34
N LYS A 152 -1.65 -13.58 10.46
CA LYS A 152 -1.45 -14.96 10.97
C LYS A 152 -1.89 -15.99 9.94
N LYS A 153 -3.10 -15.84 9.39
CA LYS A 153 -3.62 -16.73 8.34
C LYS A 153 -2.75 -16.70 7.07
N HIS A 154 -2.15 -15.55 6.77
CA HIS A 154 -1.26 -15.40 5.63
C HIS A 154 0.04 -16.18 5.80
N ILE A 155 0.75 -15.94 6.91
CA ILE A 155 2.03 -16.58 7.25
C ILE A 155 1.86 -18.10 7.38
N SER A 156 0.73 -18.55 7.94
CA SER A 156 0.41 -19.97 8.09
C SER A 156 -0.08 -20.63 6.78
N GLY A 157 -0.11 -19.90 5.65
CA GLY A 157 -0.55 -20.42 4.34
C GLY A 157 -2.06 -20.64 4.18
N LYS A 158 -2.88 -20.32 5.20
CA LYS A 158 -4.35 -20.47 5.15
C LYS A 158 -4.95 -19.50 4.13
N THR A 159 -4.49 -18.26 4.08
CA THR A 159 -4.84 -17.27 3.05
C THR A 159 -3.59 -16.68 2.40
N THR A 160 -3.75 -15.94 1.31
CA THR A 160 -2.65 -15.26 0.62
C THR A 160 -3.09 -13.83 0.34
N ILE A 161 -2.39 -12.87 0.93
CA ILE A 161 -2.77 -11.46 0.92
C ILE A 161 -2.10 -10.79 -0.28
N GLY A 162 -2.84 -9.91 -0.94
CA GLY A 162 -2.31 -8.87 -1.81
C GLY A 162 -2.63 -7.50 -1.25
N ILE A 163 -1.74 -6.54 -1.49
CA ILE A 163 -1.85 -5.15 -1.05
C ILE A 163 -2.04 -4.24 -2.26
N TYR A 164 -2.98 -3.31 -2.16
CA TYR A 164 -3.05 -2.18 -3.09
C TYR A 164 -2.02 -1.14 -2.64
N GLN A 165 -0.93 -0.98 -3.39
CA GLN A 165 0.26 -0.27 -2.90
C GLN A 165 0.02 1.22 -2.63
N LEU A 166 -0.71 1.90 -3.51
CA LEU A 166 -1.00 3.33 -3.39
C LEU A 166 -1.98 3.62 -2.26
N LYS A 167 -1.58 4.49 -1.35
CA LYS A 167 -2.47 5.10 -0.35
C LYS A 167 -3.42 6.09 -1.01
N LYS A 168 -4.45 6.53 -0.28
CA LYS A 168 -5.47 7.46 -0.80
C LYS A 168 -4.92 8.82 -1.25
N ASN A 169 -3.77 9.20 -0.72
CA ASN A 169 -3.06 10.44 -1.03
C ASN A 169 -1.93 10.25 -2.06
N ASP A 170 -1.93 9.15 -2.82
CA ASP A 170 -0.90 8.82 -3.83
C ASP A 170 0.52 8.71 -3.26
N GLU A 171 0.62 8.28 -2.00
CA GLU A 171 1.90 7.94 -1.38
C GLU A 171 2.08 6.43 -1.19
N ILE A 172 3.32 6.01 -1.02
CA ILE A 172 3.71 4.61 -0.83
C ILE A 172 4.74 4.47 0.30
N LYS A 173 4.77 3.29 0.95
CA LYS A 173 5.74 2.93 2.00
C LYS A 173 6.80 1.92 1.57
N PHE A 174 6.64 1.38 0.37
CA PHE A 174 7.57 0.44 -0.24
C PHE A 174 7.46 0.53 -1.75
N ALA A 175 8.49 0.07 -2.45
CA ALA A 175 8.51 -0.08 -3.88
C ALA A 175 9.11 -1.43 -4.28
N VAL A 176 8.74 -1.91 -5.48
CA VAL A 176 9.09 -3.25 -5.95
C VAL A 176 9.39 -3.24 -7.43
N PHE A 177 10.50 -3.86 -7.82
CA PHE A 177 10.68 -4.37 -9.18
C PHE A 177 10.17 -5.82 -9.22
N ASP A 178 9.16 -6.07 -10.04
CA ASP A 178 8.61 -7.40 -10.27
C ASP A 178 9.25 -7.99 -11.53
N VAL A 179 10.18 -8.93 -11.34
CA VAL A 179 10.96 -9.57 -12.40
C VAL A 179 10.38 -10.94 -12.65
N ASP A 180 9.67 -11.10 -13.76
CA ASP A 180 8.88 -12.30 -14.04
C ASP A 180 9.25 -12.90 -15.41
N ILE A 181 9.31 -14.24 -15.48
CA ILE A 181 9.45 -14.94 -16.77
C ILE A 181 8.15 -14.77 -17.56
N LYS A 182 8.24 -14.21 -18.78
CA LYS A 182 7.09 -13.98 -19.66
C LYS A 182 6.40 -15.31 -19.99
N LYS A 183 5.06 -15.28 -20.05
CA LYS A 183 4.25 -16.50 -20.19
C LYS A 183 4.59 -17.34 -21.42
N SER A 184 4.92 -16.69 -22.54
CA SER A 184 5.30 -17.34 -23.80
C SER A 184 6.55 -18.21 -23.70
N PHE A 185 7.38 -18.02 -22.66
CA PHE A 185 8.65 -18.73 -22.48
C PHE A 185 8.57 -19.86 -21.43
N LEU A 186 7.39 -20.14 -20.86
CA LEU A 186 7.29 -21.12 -19.76
C LEU A 186 7.25 -22.59 -20.18
N GLU A 187 7.02 -22.85 -21.47
CA GLU A 187 6.92 -24.21 -22.02
C GLU A 187 8.28 -24.78 -22.42
N ASN A 188 9.24 -23.91 -22.72
CA ASN A 188 10.60 -24.27 -23.13
C ASN A 188 11.58 -24.04 -21.96
N ASN A 189 12.57 -24.93 -21.77
CA ASN A 189 13.78 -24.72 -20.93
C ASN A 189 13.66 -23.82 -19.68
N LYS A 190 12.75 -24.18 -18.75
CA LYS A 190 12.46 -23.38 -17.54
C LYS A 190 13.69 -22.98 -16.74
N ASN A 191 14.69 -23.86 -16.60
CA ASN A 191 15.88 -23.58 -15.79
C ASN A 191 16.69 -22.41 -16.36
N THR A 192 16.86 -22.34 -17.68
CA THR A 192 17.58 -21.24 -18.34
C THR A 192 16.94 -19.90 -18.03
N TYR A 193 15.61 -19.80 -18.18
CA TYR A 193 14.89 -18.54 -17.94
C TYR A 193 14.86 -18.13 -16.47
N PHE A 194 14.95 -19.09 -15.54
CA PHE A 194 15.16 -18.77 -14.12
C PHE A 194 16.53 -18.17 -13.85
N GLU A 195 17.59 -18.64 -14.50
CA GLU A 195 18.94 -18.05 -14.39
C GLU A 195 19.00 -16.65 -15.01
N GLU A 196 18.30 -16.42 -16.12
CA GLU A 196 18.14 -15.08 -16.70
C GLU A 196 17.39 -14.13 -15.75
N ALA A 197 16.28 -14.59 -15.15
CA ALA A 197 15.54 -13.83 -14.15
C ALA A 197 16.41 -13.48 -12.93
N LYS A 198 17.22 -14.45 -12.45
CA LYS A 198 18.19 -14.23 -11.37
C LYS A 198 19.23 -13.16 -11.75
N THR A 199 19.78 -13.25 -12.95
CA THR A 199 20.79 -12.31 -13.46
C THR A 199 20.25 -10.88 -13.50
N VAL A 200 19.04 -10.69 -14.05
CA VAL A 200 18.36 -9.38 -14.08
C VAL A 200 18.07 -8.87 -12.66
N THR A 201 17.60 -9.75 -11.78
CA THR A 201 17.30 -9.43 -10.38
C THR A 201 18.54 -8.94 -9.62
N LEU A 202 19.68 -9.62 -9.77
CA LEU A 202 20.95 -9.20 -9.17
C LEU A 202 21.45 -7.88 -9.74
N LYS A 203 21.26 -7.65 -11.05
CA LYS A 203 21.66 -6.39 -11.68
C LYS A 203 20.86 -5.21 -11.10
N ILE A 204 19.55 -5.36 -10.93
CA ILE A 204 18.70 -4.36 -10.25
C ILE A 204 19.17 -4.12 -8.82
N SER A 205 19.37 -5.19 -8.05
CA SER A 205 19.81 -5.11 -6.64
C SER A 205 21.18 -4.43 -6.51
N SER A 206 22.10 -4.70 -7.42
CA SER A 206 23.43 -4.09 -7.49
C SER A 206 23.36 -2.59 -7.78
N ILE A 207 22.57 -2.18 -8.78
CA ILE A 207 22.38 -0.75 -9.10
C ILE A 207 21.74 -0.02 -7.92
N LEU A 208 20.70 -0.60 -7.30
CA LEU A 208 20.10 -0.03 -6.08
C LEU A 208 21.13 0.15 -4.97
N SER A 209 22.01 -0.85 -4.78
CA SER A 209 23.08 -0.77 -3.77
C SER A 209 24.10 0.34 -4.08
N GLN A 210 24.39 0.61 -5.35
CA GLN A 210 25.25 1.75 -5.76
C GLN A 210 24.62 3.11 -5.41
N TYR A 211 23.29 3.21 -5.47
CA TYR A 211 22.54 4.37 -4.98
C TYR A 211 22.31 4.36 -3.46
N ASN A 212 22.99 3.47 -2.73
CA ASN A 212 22.84 3.28 -1.29
C ASN A 212 21.39 2.96 -0.87
N ILE A 213 20.65 2.24 -1.72
CA ILE A 213 19.30 1.77 -1.46
C ILE A 213 19.32 0.35 -0.92
N LYS A 214 18.90 0.21 0.34
CA LYS A 214 18.69 -1.09 1.00
C LYS A 214 17.52 -1.79 0.33
N ASN A 215 17.77 -2.97 -0.22
CA ASN A 215 16.79 -3.76 -0.96
C ASN A 215 16.86 -5.26 -0.61
N TYR A 216 15.76 -5.98 -0.88
CA TYR A 216 15.52 -7.34 -0.43
C TYR A 216 14.85 -8.17 -1.52
N ILE A 217 15.40 -9.34 -1.83
CA ILE A 217 14.91 -10.21 -2.90
C ILE A 217 13.93 -11.24 -2.33
N GLU A 218 12.76 -11.35 -2.93
CA GLU A 218 11.75 -12.39 -2.63
C GLU A 218 11.58 -13.29 -3.86
N PHE A 219 11.70 -14.60 -3.68
CA PHE A 219 11.15 -15.55 -4.65
C PHE A 219 9.63 -15.57 -4.51
N THR A 220 8.91 -15.25 -5.59
CA THR A 220 7.45 -15.00 -5.55
C THR A 220 6.62 -16.26 -5.27
N GLY A 221 7.24 -17.44 -5.30
CA GLY A 221 6.57 -18.74 -5.23
C GLY A 221 6.04 -19.21 -6.58
N ASN A 222 6.30 -18.47 -7.67
CA ASN A 222 5.83 -18.81 -9.00
C ASN A 222 6.95 -18.74 -10.06
N ARG A 223 7.07 -17.62 -10.77
CA ARG A 223 7.83 -17.50 -12.03
C ARG A 223 8.92 -16.43 -12.01
N GLY A 224 9.20 -15.86 -10.84
CA GLY A 224 10.02 -14.66 -10.79
C GLY A 224 10.42 -14.27 -9.38
N TYR A 225 11.00 -13.08 -9.30
CA TYR A 225 11.51 -12.48 -8.10
C TYR A 225 10.99 -11.04 -7.96
N HIS A 226 10.70 -10.64 -6.73
CA HIS A 226 10.46 -9.26 -6.40
C HIS A 226 11.70 -8.67 -5.74
N VAL A 227 12.11 -7.47 -6.14
CA VAL A 227 13.14 -6.68 -5.43
C VAL A 227 12.44 -5.57 -4.64
N TRP A 228 12.29 -5.78 -3.34
CA TRP A 228 11.61 -4.89 -2.40
C TRP A 228 12.57 -3.86 -1.80
N PHE A 229 12.11 -2.63 -1.62
CA PHE A 229 12.75 -1.66 -0.75
C PHE A 229 11.70 -0.79 -0.05
N PHE A 230 11.97 -0.43 1.19
CA PHE A 230 11.00 0.14 2.13
C PHE A 230 11.43 1.54 2.57
N PHE A 231 10.46 2.36 2.98
CA PHE A 231 10.68 3.76 3.35
C PHE A 231 10.24 4.05 4.80
N ASP A 232 11.01 4.86 5.50
CA ASP A 232 10.72 5.23 6.90
C ASP A 232 9.50 6.14 6.98
N GLU A 233 9.31 7.01 6.00
CA GLU A 233 8.13 7.85 5.77
C GLU A 233 7.42 7.52 4.45
N ALA A 234 6.18 7.97 4.31
CA ALA A 234 5.46 7.79 3.06
C ALA A 234 6.04 8.76 2.01
N LEU A 235 6.20 8.26 0.79
CA LEU A 235 6.79 9.00 -0.34
C LEU A 235 5.79 9.10 -1.49
N SER A 236 5.84 10.22 -2.21
CA SER A 236 5.09 10.40 -3.46
C SER A 236 5.40 9.27 -4.44
N SER A 237 4.38 8.51 -4.88
CA SER A 237 4.58 7.42 -5.86
C SER A 237 5.21 7.90 -7.15
N TYR A 238 4.92 9.13 -7.58
CA TYR A 238 5.54 9.74 -8.76
C TYR A 238 7.08 9.79 -8.68
N LYS A 239 7.64 10.40 -7.63
CA LYS A 239 9.09 10.53 -7.45
C LYS A 239 9.80 9.17 -7.48
N VAL A 240 9.24 8.21 -6.73
CA VAL A 240 9.77 6.85 -6.65
C VAL A 240 9.69 6.15 -8.01
N LYS A 241 8.56 6.28 -8.72
CA LYS A 241 8.39 5.70 -10.07
C LYS A 241 9.42 6.22 -11.06
N VAL A 242 9.63 7.54 -11.11
CA VAL A 242 10.62 8.17 -12.02
C VAL A 242 12.03 7.69 -11.71
N PHE A 243 12.40 7.65 -10.43
CA PHE A 243 13.69 7.09 -10.00
C PHE A 243 13.85 5.63 -10.45
N MET A 244 12.84 4.79 -10.23
CA MET A 244 12.88 3.39 -10.64
C MET A 244 12.96 3.20 -12.16
N GLU A 245 12.21 3.99 -12.93
CA GLU A 245 12.24 3.95 -14.40
C GLU A 245 13.59 4.43 -14.94
N SER A 246 14.29 5.34 -14.25
CA SER A 246 15.64 5.75 -14.64
C SER A 246 16.65 4.59 -14.50
N ILE A 247 16.52 3.77 -13.45
CA ILE A 247 17.33 2.56 -13.25
C ILE A 247 17.14 1.60 -14.42
N LEU A 248 15.90 1.38 -14.87
CA LEU A 248 15.60 0.45 -15.96
C LEU A 248 16.24 0.84 -17.29
N LYS A 249 16.50 2.13 -17.54
CA LYS A 249 17.16 2.59 -18.79
C LYS A 249 18.57 2.00 -18.95
N ASN A 250 19.21 1.62 -17.85
CA ASN A 250 20.57 1.07 -17.83
C ASN A 250 20.60 -0.48 -17.78
N ILE A 251 19.44 -1.12 -17.92
CA ILE A 251 19.30 -2.57 -17.83
C ILE A 251 18.95 -3.11 -19.22
N HIS A 252 19.88 -3.89 -19.78
CA HIS A 252 19.58 -4.76 -20.90
C HIS A 252 18.66 -5.89 -20.42
N LEU A 253 17.51 -6.03 -21.07
CA LEU A 253 16.47 -6.99 -20.70
C LEU A 253 16.42 -8.11 -21.73
N GLU A 254 16.60 -9.35 -21.26
CA GLU A 254 16.42 -10.54 -22.10
C GLU A 254 14.97 -10.65 -22.59
N GLU A 255 14.76 -11.20 -23.78
CA GLU A 255 13.43 -11.28 -24.39
C GLU A 255 12.45 -12.11 -23.53
N SER A 256 12.96 -13.10 -22.81
CA SER A 256 12.21 -14.00 -21.92
C SER A 256 11.73 -13.31 -20.63
N ILE A 257 12.34 -12.20 -20.21
CA ILE A 257 12.10 -11.56 -18.92
C ILE A 257 11.26 -10.30 -19.08
N GLY A 258 10.28 -10.13 -18.18
CA GLY A 258 9.54 -8.89 -18.00
C GLY A 258 9.92 -8.24 -16.67
N ILE A 259 9.99 -6.91 -16.64
CA ILE A 259 10.09 -6.15 -15.40
C ILE A 259 8.90 -5.21 -15.31
N GLU A 260 8.14 -5.31 -14.22
CA GLU A 260 7.13 -4.31 -13.85
C GLU A 260 7.61 -3.48 -12.66
N VAL A 261 7.29 -2.19 -12.66
CA VAL A 261 7.60 -1.26 -11.57
C VAL A 261 6.37 -1.05 -10.71
N PHE A 262 6.53 -1.18 -9.40
CA PHE A 262 5.52 -0.86 -8.39
C PHE A 262 6.07 0.28 -7.52
N PRO A 263 5.57 1.53 -7.68
CA PRO A 263 4.23 1.87 -8.17
C PRO A 263 4.07 1.87 -9.70
N LYS A 264 3.05 1.13 -10.15
CA LYS A 264 2.70 1.02 -11.58
C LYS A 264 2.14 2.32 -12.16
N GLN A 265 1.39 3.08 -11.36
CA GLN A 265 0.95 4.42 -11.72
C GLN A 265 1.31 5.43 -10.62
N PRO A 266 1.54 6.70 -10.99
CA PRO A 266 1.90 7.75 -10.04
C PRO A 266 0.70 8.24 -9.20
N THR A 267 -0.54 8.01 -9.63
CA THR A 267 -1.77 8.51 -9.00
C THR A 267 -2.90 7.49 -9.08
N LEU A 268 -3.84 7.51 -8.14
CA LEU A 268 -5.07 6.71 -8.20
C LEU A 268 -6.06 7.30 -9.20
N ASN A 269 -6.08 6.77 -10.43
CA ASN A 269 -6.97 7.19 -11.52
C ASN A 269 -8.40 6.61 -11.38
N GLY A 270 -8.94 6.54 -10.16
CA GLY A 270 -10.17 5.82 -9.83
C GLY A 270 -9.96 4.31 -9.64
N GLY A 271 -10.87 3.64 -8.93
CA GLY A 271 -10.76 2.21 -8.62
C GLY A 271 -9.87 1.89 -7.42
N LEU A 272 -9.37 0.64 -7.35
CA LEU A 272 -8.61 0.13 -6.19
C LEU A 272 -7.11 0.42 -6.23
N GLY A 273 -6.54 0.68 -7.41
CA GLY A 273 -5.10 0.70 -7.65
C GLY A 273 -4.55 -0.68 -8.03
N ASN A 274 -3.24 -0.78 -8.26
CA ASN A 274 -2.62 -2.07 -8.56
C ASN A 274 -2.35 -2.88 -7.30
N LEU A 275 -2.56 -4.18 -7.43
CA LEU A 275 -2.36 -5.15 -6.40
C LEU A 275 -0.99 -5.82 -6.57
N ILE A 276 -0.27 -6.00 -5.47
CA ILE A 276 0.91 -6.87 -5.40
C ILE A 276 0.76 -7.89 -4.28
N LYS A 277 1.15 -9.14 -4.54
CA LYS A 277 1.18 -10.19 -3.51
C LYS A 277 2.32 -9.91 -2.53
N VAL A 278 2.04 -9.98 -1.23
CA VAL A 278 3.08 -9.81 -0.20
C VAL A 278 3.85 -11.13 0.07
N PRO A 279 5.11 -11.05 0.56
CA PRO A 279 5.93 -12.20 0.92
C PRO A 279 5.33 -13.07 2.04
N LEU A 280 5.85 -14.29 2.19
CA LEU A 280 5.54 -15.27 3.24
C LEU A 280 4.20 -16.02 3.12
N GLY A 281 3.37 -15.63 2.15
CA GLY A 281 2.15 -16.37 1.80
C GLY A 281 2.42 -17.60 0.93
N LEU A 282 1.47 -18.53 0.93
CA LEU A 282 1.46 -19.69 0.04
C LEU A 282 0.82 -19.31 -1.30
N HIS A 283 1.54 -19.41 -2.42
CA HIS A 283 0.95 -19.10 -3.72
C HIS A 283 -0.08 -20.19 -4.11
N LYS A 284 -1.36 -19.81 -4.25
CA LYS A 284 -2.47 -20.79 -4.33
C LYS A 284 -2.49 -21.66 -5.59
N LYS A 285 -1.79 -21.26 -6.66
CA LYS A 285 -1.65 -22.09 -7.89
C LYS A 285 -0.51 -23.09 -7.84
N THR A 286 0.59 -22.73 -7.19
CA THR A 286 1.84 -23.53 -7.21
C THR A 286 2.10 -24.23 -5.90
N TYR A 287 1.38 -23.86 -4.84
CA TYR A 287 1.57 -24.32 -3.46
C TYR A 287 3.00 -24.12 -2.94
N LYS A 288 3.75 -23.21 -3.56
CA LYS A 288 5.07 -22.79 -3.08
C LYS A 288 4.93 -21.56 -2.21
N LYS A 289 5.71 -21.51 -1.13
CA LYS A 289 5.76 -20.35 -0.23
C LYS A 289 6.60 -19.25 -0.90
N ALA A 290 6.12 -18.01 -0.81
CA ALA A 290 6.90 -16.86 -1.20
C ALA A 290 7.90 -16.53 -0.08
N VAL A 291 9.18 -16.48 -0.39
CA VAL A 291 10.26 -16.41 0.63
C VAL A 291 11.34 -15.43 0.21
N PHE A 292 11.92 -14.74 1.19
CA PHE A 292 13.11 -13.94 0.99
C PHE A 292 14.33 -14.83 0.74
N VAL A 293 15.15 -14.42 -0.21
CA VAL A 293 16.38 -15.11 -0.62
C VAL A 293 17.57 -14.16 -0.52
N ASP A 294 18.76 -14.71 -0.34
CA ASP A 294 20.00 -13.94 -0.35
C ASP A 294 20.48 -13.65 -1.78
N GLN A 295 21.67 -13.06 -1.92
CA GLN A 295 22.27 -12.75 -3.22
C GLN A 295 22.68 -13.98 -4.03
N ASN A 296 22.74 -15.17 -3.41
CA ASN A 296 22.95 -16.44 -4.09
C ASN A 296 21.61 -17.12 -4.44
N PHE A 297 20.48 -16.45 -4.19
CA PHE A 297 19.13 -16.98 -4.30
C PHE A 297 18.82 -18.16 -3.37
N GLU A 298 19.60 -18.29 -2.30
CA GLU A 298 19.35 -19.27 -1.26
C GLU A 298 18.33 -18.73 -0.25
N VAL A 299 17.43 -19.59 0.22
CA VAL A 299 16.36 -19.18 1.14
C VAL A 299 16.94 -18.70 2.47
N ILE A 300 16.61 -17.45 2.85
CA ILE A 300 17.05 -16.90 4.12
C ILE A 300 16.42 -17.69 5.27
N LYS A 301 17.23 -18.17 6.21
CA LYS A 301 16.75 -18.89 7.39
C LYS A 301 15.96 -17.94 8.32
N ASN A 302 14.97 -18.48 9.04
CA ASN A 302 14.14 -17.73 9.98
C ASN A 302 13.45 -16.51 9.34
N GLN A 303 12.67 -16.75 8.28
CA GLN A 303 11.96 -15.74 7.49
C GLN A 303 11.19 -14.69 8.31
N LEU A 304 10.62 -15.09 9.46
CA LEU A 304 9.90 -14.18 10.34
C LEU A 304 10.83 -13.20 11.04
N ASP A 305 11.89 -13.68 11.68
CA ASP A 305 12.90 -12.81 12.29
C ASP A 305 13.62 -11.95 11.25
N PHE A 306 13.73 -12.43 10.01
CA PHE A 306 14.26 -11.63 8.92
C PHE A 306 13.45 -10.34 8.67
N LEU A 307 12.12 -10.36 8.86
CA LEU A 307 11.31 -9.14 8.76
C LEU A 307 11.78 -8.05 9.73
N LEU A 308 12.26 -8.42 10.92
CA LEU A 308 12.76 -7.47 11.91
C LEU A 308 14.10 -6.86 11.50
N LYS A 309 14.86 -7.54 10.63
CA LYS A 309 16.13 -7.07 10.08
C LYS A 309 15.96 -6.19 8.84
N ILE A 310 14.74 -6.10 8.29
CA ILE A 310 14.45 -5.22 7.17
C ILE A 310 14.53 -3.76 7.66
N GLU A 311 15.46 -3.05 7.05
CA GLU A 311 15.75 -1.64 7.27
C GLU A 311 14.99 -0.77 6.25
N TYR A 312 14.72 0.45 6.68
CA TYR A 312 14.09 1.46 5.84
C TYR A 312 15.16 2.34 5.17
N ASN A 313 14.82 2.85 4.00
CA ASN A 313 15.51 3.94 3.32
C ASN A 313 14.86 5.25 3.73
N SER A 314 15.65 6.30 3.95
CA SER A 314 15.11 7.59 4.37
C SER A 314 14.43 8.32 3.24
N LYS A 315 13.31 8.98 3.55
CA LYS A 315 12.57 9.84 2.63
C LYS A 315 13.48 10.85 1.95
N GLU A 316 14.31 11.54 2.72
CA GLU A 316 15.19 12.61 2.24
C GLU A 316 16.19 12.09 1.23
N HIS A 317 16.73 10.88 1.44
CA HIS A 317 17.69 10.26 0.53
C HIS A 317 17.03 9.87 -0.80
N ILE A 318 15.80 9.32 -0.77
CA ILE A 318 15.08 9.01 -2.00
C ILE A 318 14.71 10.27 -2.78
N GLU A 319 14.31 11.33 -2.08
CA GLU A 319 13.99 12.61 -2.71
C GLU A 319 15.22 13.29 -3.32
N SER A 320 16.39 13.22 -2.67
CA SER A 320 17.63 13.76 -3.23
C SER A 320 18.06 13.03 -4.51
N LEU A 321 17.93 11.69 -4.55
CA LEU A 321 18.21 10.91 -5.75
C LEU A 321 17.28 11.26 -6.91
N PHE A 322 16.02 11.57 -6.62
CA PHE A 322 15.09 12.07 -7.62
C PHE A 322 15.53 13.45 -8.14
N ASP A 323 15.89 14.37 -7.26
CA ASP A 323 16.34 15.72 -7.64
C ASP A 323 17.62 15.70 -8.50
N GLU A 324 18.55 14.79 -8.20
CA GLU A 324 19.76 14.56 -9.01
C GLU A 324 19.40 14.12 -10.45
N ILE A 325 18.50 13.14 -10.60
CA ILE A 325 18.05 12.66 -11.91
C ILE A 325 17.37 13.76 -12.71
N ILE A 326 16.52 14.56 -12.08
CA ILE A 326 15.85 15.68 -12.75
C ILE A 326 16.87 16.74 -13.17
N THR A 327 17.84 17.06 -12.32
CA THR A 327 18.90 18.03 -12.63
C THR A 327 19.75 17.61 -13.83
N ASP A 328 20.15 16.33 -13.90
CA ASP A 328 20.90 15.77 -15.04
C ASP A 328 20.06 15.72 -16.33
N SER A 329 18.75 15.46 -16.22
CA SER A 329 17.84 15.49 -17.37
C SER A 329 17.67 16.90 -17.96
N VAL A 330 17.70 17.95 -17.11
CA VAL A 330 17.63 19.35 -17.54
C VAL A 330 18.96 19.82 -18.14
N GLN A 331 20.10 19.34 -17.66
CA GLN A 331 21.41 19.64 -18.25
C GLN A 331 21.63 18.96 -19.61
N SER A 332 21.21 17.69 -19.75
CA SER A 332 21.29 16.95 -21.02
C SER A 332 20.35 17.50 -22.09
N TYR A 333 19.17 18.02 -21.72
CA TYR A 333 18.26 18.71 -22.65
C TYR A 333 18.83 20.06 -23.13
N ASN A 334 19.61 20.75 -22.29
CA ASN A 334 20.27 22.02 -22.65
C ASN A 334 21.49 21.84 -23.58
N PHE A 335 22.05 20.64 -23.72
CA PHE A 335 23.19 20.36 -24.61
C PHE A 335 22.80 20.10 -26.07
N GLN A 336 21.50 19.93 -26.38
CA GLN A 336 21.01 19.68 -27.75
C GLN A 336 20.56 20.93 -28.51
N LYS A 337 20.69 22.14 -27.93
CA LYS A 337 20.48 23.39 -28.69
C LYS A 337 21.81 23.95 -29.21
N THR A 338 22.09 23.65 -30.47
CA THR A 338 23.11 24.31 -31.28
C THR A 338 22.85 25.82 -31.39
N THR A 339 23.89 26.58 -31.06
CA THR A 339 24.28 27.89 -31.60
C THR A 339 23.20 28.97 -31.75
N TYR A 340 23.00 29.76 -30.69
CA TYR A 340 22.71 31.20 -30.85
C TYR A 340 23.69 32.01 -29.99
N LYS A 341 24.57 32.76 -30.66
CA LYS A 341 25.51 33.68 -30.02
C LYS A 341 24.72 34.76 -29.26
N LYS A 342 24.87 34.83 -27.94
CA LYS A 342 24.48 36.02 -27.16
C LYS A 342 25.71 36.65 -26.52
N ARG A 343 25.87 37.94 -26.82
CA ARG A 343 26.95 38.82 -26.38
C ARG A 343 26.98 38.92 -24.86
N LYS A 344 28.21 38.98 -24.31
CA LYS A 344 28.50 39.44 -22.96
C LYS A 344 27.80 40.76 -22.70
N ASN A 345 27.11 40.87 -21.58
CA ASN A 345 27.08 42.13 -20.86
C ASN A 345 27.19 41.90 -19.35
N THR A 346 28.10 42.70 -18.83
CA THR A 346 28.62 42.85 -17.48
C THR A 346 27.56 43.28 -16.47
N SER A 347 27.63 42.64 -15.31
CA SER A 347 27.34 43.12 -13.95
C SER A 347 26.99 44.61 -13.80
N ILE A 348 25.70 44.93 -13.57
CA ILE A 348 25.29 46.15 -12.84
C ILE A 348 24.06 45.85 -11.95
N LYS A 349 24.31 45.93 -10.63
CA LYS A 349 23.44 46.28 -9.49
C LYS A 349 22.03 45.67 -9.39
N LYS A 350 21.97 44.65 -8.52
CA LYS A 350 20.81 43.99 -7.91
C LYS A 350 19.84 44.89 -7.09
N GLU A 351 19.95 46.21 -7.13
CA GLU A 351 19.14 47.10 -6.27
C GLU A 351 18.14 47.99 -7.01
N LEU A 352 18.21 48.13 -8.34
CA LEU A 352 17.22 48.94 -9.09
C LEU A 352 15.98 48.18 -9.61
N VAL A 353 15.96 46.84 -9.50
CA VAL A 353 14.87 46.01 -10.07
C VAL A 353 13.64 45.93 -9.15
N LYS A 354 13.76 46.28 -7.86
CA LYS A 354 12.65 46.14 -6.90
C LYS A 354 11.60 47.25 -6.94
N SER A 355 11.83 48.37 -7.62
CA SER A 355 10.93 49.53 -7.58
C SER A 355 10.18 49.85 -8.88
N LEU A 356 10.37 49.10 -9.97
CA LEU A 356 9.78 49.42 -11.29
C LEU A 356 8.76 48.39 -11.83
N GLU A 357 8.51 47.26 -11.16
CA GLU A 357 7.66 46.18 -11.72
C GLU A 357 6.19 46.19 -11.28
N LYS A 358 5.76 47.05 -10.35
CA LYS A 358 4.41 46.94 -9.76
C LYS A 358 3.24 47.40 -10.65
N ASP A 359 3.47 48.28 -11.62
CA ASP A 359 2.36 48.91 -12.37
C ASP A 359 2.19 48.44 -13.83
N ASN A 360 3.06 47.56 -14.35
CA ASN A 360 2.99 47.05 -15.74
C ASN A 360 2.82 45.52 -15.84
N LEU A 361 2.30 44.86 -14.80
CA LEU A 361 1.96 43.43 -14.87
C LEU A 361 0.69 43.22 -15.71
N SER A 362 0.70 42.26 -16.65
CA SER A 362 -0.51 41.89 -17.40
C SER A 362 -1.61 41.43 -16.45
N GLU A 363 -2.87 41.51 -16.90
CA GLU A 363 -4.03 41.04 -16.13
C GLU A 363 -3.84 39.61 -15.62
N PHE A 364 -3.38 38.71 -16.49
CA PHE A 364 -3.05 37.34 -16.11
C PHE A 364 -2.04 37.30 -14.94
N HIS A 365 -0.94 38.05 -15.02
CA HIS A 365 0.06 38.08 -13.95
C HIS A 365 -0.50 38.65 -12.65
N LYS A 366 -1.39 39.64 -12.71
CA LYS A 366 -2.07 40.20 -11.53
C LYS A 366 -2.98 39.16 -10.86
N VAL A 367 -3.77 38.40 -11.62
CA VAL A 367 -4.62 37.32 -11.07
C VAL A 367 -3.77 36.25 -10.39
N ILE A 368 -2.71 35.79 -11.07
CA ILE A 368 -1.82 34.74 -10.57
C ILE A 368 -1.05 35.17 -9.32
N SER A 369 -0.47 36.38 -9.33
CA SER A 369 0.40 36.85 -8.25
C SER A 369 -0.35 37.25 -6.97
N ASN A 370 -1.60 37.71 -7.09
CA ASN A 370 -2.40 38.12 -5.94
C ASN A 370 -3.27 36.98 -5.37
N CYS A 371 -3.54 35.93 -6.14
CA CYS A 371 -4.21 34.75 -5.61
C CYS A 371 -3.20 33.77 -4.99
N HIS A 372 -3.26 33.60 -3.66
CA HIS A 372 -2.33 32.74 -2.93
C HIS A 372 -2.29 31.29 -3.46
N VAL A 373 -3.43 30.75 -3.87
CA VAL A 373 -3.53 29.40 -4.45
C VAL A 373 -2.82 29.33 -5.80
N LEU A 374 -3.15 30.23 -6.73
CA LEU A 374 -2.58 30.22 -8.08
C LEU A 374 -1.07 30.50 -8.04
N TYR A 375 -0.66 31.40 -7.15
CA TYR A 375 0.75 31.67 -6.90
C TYR A 375 1.50 30.42 -6.45
N GLN A 376 0.96 29.65 -5.50
CA GLN A 376 1.56 28.38 -5.06
C GLN A 376 1.71 27.39 -6.22
N ILE A 377 0.69 27.24 -7.06
CA ILE A 377 0.75 26.34 -8.23
C ILE A 377 1.84 26.81 -9.20
N ILE A 378 1.95 28.12 -9.47
CA ILE A 378 3.00 28.64 -10.35
C ILE A 378 4.40 28.47 -9.75
N GLN A 379 4.57 28.65 -8.43
CA GLN A 379 5.86 28.36 -7.79
C GLN A 379 6.20 26.88 -7.87
N LYS A 380 5.20 26.00 -7.70
CA LYS A 380 5.35 24.56 -7.87
C LYS A 380 5.78 24.21 -9.29
N ILE A 381 5.12 24.75 -10.32
CA ILE A 381 5.50 24.55 -11.73
C ILE A 381 6.94 24.99 -11.99
N LYS A 382 7.33 26.16 -11.47
CA LYS A 382 8.70 26.68 -11.66
C LYS A 382 9.77 25.81 -10.98
N ARG A 383 9.43 25.20 -9.84
CA ARG A 383 10.34 24.34 -9.05
C ARG A 383 10.40 22.92 -9.61
N ASP A 384 9.24 22.35 -9.92
CA ASP A 384 9.06 20.91 -10.15
C ASP A 384 8.91 20.58 -11.64
N ALA A 385 8.74 21.58 -12.52
CA ALA A 385 8.42 21.41 -13.94
C ALA A 385 7.24 20.43 -14.18
N TYR A 386 6.29 20.40 -13.24
CA TYR A 386 5.16 19.48 -13.22
C TYR A 386 3.94 20.19 -12.62
N VAL A 387 2.76 19.82 -13.12
CA VAL A 387 1.47 20.28 -12.59
C VAL A 387 0.48 19.11 -12.58
N SER A 388 -0.22 18.85 -11.48
CA SER A 388 -1.26 17.81 -11.52
C SER A 388 -2.43 18.25 -12.39
N GLU A 389 -3.23 17.31 -12.93
CA GLU A 389 -4.38 17.65 -13.78
C GLU A 389 -5.38 18.57 -13.06
N ILE A 390 -5.54 18.41 -11.75
CA ILE A 390 -6.43 19.23 -10.92
C ILE A 390 -5.85 20.63 -10.72
N GLU A 391 -4.54 20.76 -10.49
CA GLU A 391 -3.87 22.06 -10.40
C GLU A 391 -3.87 22.80 -11.75
N GLU A 392 -3.71 22.07 -12.85
CA GLU A 392 -3.83 22.58 -14.22
C GLU A 392 -5.27 23.08 -14.47
N GLU A 393 -6.28 22.31 -14.07
CA GLU A 393 -7.68 22.72 -14.15
C GLU A 393 -7.97 23.99 -13.34
N ILE A 394 -7.45 24.08 -12.11
CA ILE A 394 -7.58 25.29 -11.27
C ILE A 394 -6.94 26.50 -11.97
N LEU A 395 -5.72 26.36 -12.51
CA LEU A 395 -5.04 27.44 -13.22
C LEU A 395 -5.85 27.92 -14.42
N ILE A 396 -6.25 26.99 -15.29
CA ILE A 396 -7.00 27.29 -16.52
C ILE A 396 -8.33 27.98 -16.18
N LYS A 397 -9.16 27.34 -15.34
CA LYS A 397 -10.49 27.86 -14.98
C LYS A 397 -10.48 29.20 -14.25
N SER A 398 -9.35 29.57 -13.63
CA SER A 398 -9.22 30.82 -12.89
C SER A 398 -8.67 31.98 -13.72
N SER A 399 -7.97 31.72 -14.81
CA SER A 399 -7.13 32.75 -15.45
C SER A 399 -7.17 32.79 -16.97
N ILE A 400 -7.80 31.81 -17.64
CA ILE A 400 -7.87 31.77 -19.12
C ILE A 400 -8.62 32.96 -19.73
N LYS A 401 -9.54 33.60 -18.99
CA LYS A 401 -10.31 34.77 -19.42
C LYS A 401 -9.57 36.10 -19.28
N ALA A 402 -8.41 36.12 -18.62
CA ALA A 402 -7.56 37.29 -18.61
C ALA A 402 -7.10 37.67 -20.03
N ILE A 403 -6.83 38.95 -20.28
CA ILE A 403 -6.20 39.39 -21.53
C ILE A 403 -4.90 38.61 -21.75
N ASN A 404 -4.80 37.93 -22.90
CA ASN A 404 -3.71 37.00 -23.28
C ASN A 404 -3.52 35.81 -22.31
N GLY A 405 -4.54 35.48 -21.51
CA GLY A 405 -4.46 34.42 -20.49
C GLY A 405 -4.22 33.04 -21.11
N ARG A 406 -4.83 32.76 -22.26
CA ARG A 406 -4.65 31.51 -23.01
C ARG A 406 -3.19 31.31 -23.44
N GLU A 407 -2.60 32.30 -24.10
CA GLU A 407 -1.21 32.24 -24.57
C GLU A 407 -0.24 32.10 -23.39
N GLN A 408 -0.47 32.84 -22.30
CA GLN A 408 0.38 32.81 -21.11
C GLN A 408 0.27 31.49 -20.35
N LEU A 409 -0.93 30.91 -20.25
CA LEU A 409 -1.11 29.57 -19.69
C LEU A 409 -0.36 28.53 -20.51
N ILE A 410 -0.49 28.56 -21.84
CA ILE A 410 0.22 27.63 -22.72
C ILE A 410 1.74 27.81 -22.58
N GLU A 411 2.24 29.05 -22.51
CA GLU A 411 3.67 29.32 -22.32
C GLU A 411 4.19 28.74 -21.00
N ILE A 412 3.45 28.90 -19.91
CA ILE A 412 3.80 28.35 -18.59
C ILE A 412 3.71 26.82 -18.62
N LEU A 413 2.60 26.27 -19.09
CA LEU A 413 2.32 24.83 -19.04
C LEU A 413 3.24 24.04 -19.97
N LYS A 414 3.66 24.60 -21.12
CA LYS A 414 4.68 23.98 -22.00
C LYS A 414 6.02 23.72 -21.29
N ASN A 415 6.31 24.43 -20.20
CA ASN A 415 7.50 24.18 -19.39
C ASN A 415 7.30 23.01 -18.39
N THR A 416 6.10 22.44 -18.33
CA THR A 416 5.83 21.22 -17.57
C THR A 416 5.98 19.98 -18.44
N ILE A 417 6.56 18.93 -17.88
CA ILE A 417 6.83 17.68 -18.61
C ILE A 417 5.56 16.91 -18.99
N ASN A 418 4.46 17.17 -18.29
CA ASN A 418 3.20 16.44 -18.41
C ASN A 418 2.09 17.26 -19.08
N PHE A 419 2.44 18.38 -19.73
CA PHE A 419 1.51 19.19 -20.49
C PHE A 419 0.93 18.42 -21.67
N ASP A 420 -0.40 18.37 -21.72
CA ASP A 420 -1.17 17.74 -22.79
C ASP A 420 -2.09 18.80 -23.39
N TYR A 421 -1.89 19.11 -24.67
CA TYR A 421 -2.64 20.15 -25.35
C TYR A 421 -4.11 19.78 -25.60
N ASP A 422 -4.43 18.50 -25.74
CA ASP A 422 -5.81 18.04 -25.91
C ASP A 422 -6.56 18.09 -24.57
N ARG A 423 -5.90 17.75 -23.46
CA ARG A 423 -6.43 17.98 -22.12
C ARG A 423 -6.67 19.47 -21.86
N PHE A 424 -5.70 20.32 -22.19
CA PHE A 424 -5.85 21.78 -22.10
C PHE A 424 -7.08 22.27 -22.86
N LYS A 425 -7.25 21.88 -24.12
CA LYS A 425 -8.41 22.24 -24.94
C LYS A 425 -9.73 21.75 -24.36
N LYS A 426 -9.74 20.53 -23.80
CA LYS A 426 -10.93 19.98 -23.16
C LYS A 426 -11.34 20.80 -21.94
N ILE A 427 -10.39 21.20 -21.11
CA ILE A 427 -10.64 22.06 -19.95
C ILE A 427 -11.07 23.45 -20.42
N GLU A 428 -10.39 24.01 -21.42
CA GLU A 428 -10.74 25.30 -22.06
C GLU A 428 -12.20 25.33 -22.51
N HIS A 429 -12.66 24.30 -23.21
CA HIS A 429 -14.06 24.19 -23.66
C HIS A 429 -15.05 24.05 -22.49
N GLN A 430 -14.62 23.49 -21.35
CA GLN A 430 -15.44 23.44 -20.15
C GLN A 430 -15.49 24.78 -19.41
N VAL A 431 -14.56 25.70 -19.70
CA VAL A 431 -14.58 27.04 -19.13
C VAL A 431 -15.64 27.84 -19.89
N GLY A 432 -16.84 27.93 -19.29
CA GLY A 432 -17.88 28.84 -19.71
C GLY A 432 -17.45 30.31 -19.67
N GLU A 433 -18.38 31.24 -19.72
CA GLU A 433 -18.02 32.67 -19.73
C GLU A 433 -17.60 33.15 -18.34
N ILE A 434 -18.19 32.56 -17.30
CA ILE A 434 -17.96 32.95 -15.90
C ILE A 434 -16.78 32.15 -15.30
N PRO A 435 -15.72 32.80 -14.80
CA PRO A 435 -14.59 32.13 -14.14
C PRO A 435 -14.99 31.30 -12.91
N ILE A 436 -14.13 30.37 -12.50
CA ILE A 436 -14.37 29.59 -11.29
C ILE A 436 -14.39 30.48 -10.03
N SER A 437 -15.27 30.18 -9.07
CA SER A 437 -15.33 30.89 -7.80
C SER A 437 -14.24 30.45 -6.83
N CYS A 438 -13.83 31.35 -5.93
CA CYS A 438 -12.91 31.01 -4.83
C CYS A 438 -13.45 29.87 -3.96
N ASN A 439 -14.77 29.77 -3.77
CA ASN A 439 -15.36 28.67 -3.01
C ASN A 439 -15.20 27.32 -3.73
N ASN A 440 -15.43 27.28 -5.05
CA ASN A 440 -15.22 26.07 -5.83
C ASN A 440 -13.74 25.66 -5.84
N ILE A 441 -12.80 26.62 -5.93
CA ILE A 441 -11.36 26.33 -5.81
C ILE A 441 -11.04 25.71 -4.44
N ARG A 442 -11.53 26.30 -3.33
CA ARG A 442 -11.32 25.75 -1.98
C ARG A 442 -11.92 24.36 -1.85
N ASN A 443 -13.13 24.14 -2.37
CA ASN A 443 -13.79 22.83 -2.36
C ASN A 443 -12.99 21.80 -3.16
N ILE A 444 -12.44 22.15 -4.32
CA ILE A 444 -11.55 21.27 -5.09
C ILE A 444 -10.30 20.93 -4.26
N ILE A 445 -9.64 21.92 -3.67
CA ILE A 445 -8.45 21.71 -2.84
C ILE A 445 -8.73 20.76 -1.68
N ILE A 446 -9.84 20.96 -0.96
CA ILE A 446 -10.24 20.11 0.17
C ILE A 446 -10.67 18.72 -0.31
N LYS A 447 -11.51 18.63 -1.35
CA LYS A 447 -12.05 17.38 -1.88
C LYS A 447 -10.96 16.46 -2.41
N TYR A 448 -9.95 17.03 -3.06
CA TYR A 448 -8.81 16.28 -3.62
C TYR A 448 -7.56 16.33 -2.74
N ASN A 449 -7.68 16.90 -1.52
CA ASN A 449 -6.61 17.02 -0.53
C ASN A 449 -5.28 17.52 -1.13
N LEU A 450 -5.35 18.57 -1.95
CA LEU A 450 -4.17 19.14 -2.61
C LEU A 450 -3.25 19.79 -1.57
N SER A 451 -1.94 19.65 -1.72
CA SER A 451 -0.93 20.30 -0.87
C SER A 451 -0.79 21.79 -1.20
N LEU A 452 -1.89 22.53 -1.07
CA LEU A 452 -2.00 23.96 -1.32
C LEU A 452 -2.57 24.61 -0.06
N SER A 453 -1.83 25.56 0.51
CA SER A 453 -2.24 26.23 1.73
C SER A 453 -3.41 27.18 1.48
N LEU A 454 -4.42 27.10 2.36
CA LEU A 454 -5.61 27.98 2.36
C LEU A 454 -5.58 29.02 3.48
N ASP A 455 -4.58 28.98 4.36
CA ASP A 455 -4.41 29.86 5.53
C ASP A 455 -4.47 31.36 5.17
N LYS A 456 -3.91 31.73 4.00
CA LYS A 456 -3.88 33.11 3.50
C LYS A 456 -5.00 33.43 2.50
N CYS A 457 -5.98 32.52 2.33
CA CYS A 457 -7.06 32.67 1.36
C CYS A 457 -8.24 33.49 1.92
N LEU A 458 -8.02 34.78 2.18
CA LEU A 458 -8.99 35.69 2.83
C LEU A 458 -9.84 36.53 1.85
N CYS A 459 -9.78 36.26 0.55
CA CYS A 459 -10.43 37.07 -0.47
C CYS A 459 -11.95 37.11 -0.31
N LYS A 460 -12.50 38.33 -0.27
CA LYS A 460 -13.92 38.65 -0.29
C LYS A 460 -14.14 39.78 -1.29
N PHE A 461 -14.53 39.42 -2.50
CA PHE A 461 -14.90 40.38 -3.53
C PHE A 461 -16.42 40.63 -3.50
N PRO A 462 -16.88 41.83 -3.86
CA PRO A 462 -18.30 42.08 -4.10
C PRO A 462 -18.82 41.23 -5.27
N GLY A 463 -20.13 40.95 -5.29
CA GLY A 463 -20.75 40.10 -6.30
C GLY A 463 -20.28 38.63 -6.23
N TYR A 464 -19.84 38.09 -7.38
CA TYR A 464 -19.39 36.71 -7.49
C TYR A 464 -17.90 36.56 -7.14
N ASN A 465 -17.60 35.92 -6.01
CA ASN A 465 -16.24 35.82 -5.46
C ASN A 465 -15.32 34.90 -6.31
N THR A 466 -14.45 35.48 -7.13
CA THR A 466 -13.51 34.78 -8.02
C THR A 466 -12.10 35.40 -8.01
N PRO A 467 -11.01 34.64 -8.25
CA PRO A 467 -9.67 35.22 -8.38
C PRO A 467 -9.56 36.25 -9.51
N TYR A 468 -10.42 36.17 -10.52
CA TYR A 468 -10.44 37.14 -11.61
C TYR A 468 -10.72 38.58 -11.12
N SER A 469 -11.41 38.71 -9.98
CA SER A 469 -11.73 39.99 -9.35
C SER A 469 -10.52 40.77 -8.81
N PHE A 470 -9.31 40.21 -8.88
CA PHE A 470 -8.07 40.97 -8.65
C PHE A 470 -7.75 41.97 -9.74
N VAL A 471 -8.42 41.92 -10.90
CA VAL A 471 -8.14 42.82 -12.03
C VAL A 471 -9.34 43.61 -12.53
N LYS A 472 -10.55 43.05 -12.46
CA LYS A 472 -11.80 43.75 -12.77
C LYS A 472 -12.86 43.43 -11.72
N ASP A 473 -13.66 44.40 -11.30
CA ASP A 473 -14.79 44.08 -10.42
C ASP A 473 -15.81 43.20 -11.17
N PHE A 474 -16.39 42.21 -10.50
CA PHE A 474 -17.33 41.29 -11.13
C PHE A 474 -18.59 42.02 -11.60
N ASP A 475 -19.02 43.03 -10.84
CA ASP A 475 -20.21 43.83 -11.16
C ASP A 475 -19.99 44.73 -12.39
N GLU A 476 -18.73 45.06 -12.73
CA GLU A 476 -18.38 45.85 -13.92
C GLU A 476 -18.32 45.01 -15.22
N ILE A 477 -18.08 43.70 -15.10
CA ILE A 477 -17.99 42.77 -16.24
C ILE A 477 -19.25 41.94 -16.45
N ILE A 478 -20.27 42.13 -15.61
CA ILE A 478 -21.47 41.29 -15.64
C ILE A 478 -22.23 41.39 -16.98
N GLU A 479 -22.14 42.54 -17.64
CA GLU A 479 -22.71 42.79 -18.97
C GLU A 479 -21.93 42.09 -20.10
N GLU A 480 -20.70 41.63 -19.85
CA GLU A 480 -19.90 40.86 -20.80
C GLU A 480 -20.38 39.40 -20.91
N PHE A 481 -21.23 38.93 -19.99
CA PHE A 481 -21.72 37.55 -19.94
C PHE A 481 -23.13 37.41 -20.54
N SER A 482 -23.35 36.33 -21.28
CA SER A 482 -24.65 35.96 -21.80
C SER A 482 -25.64 35.63 -20.67
N VAL A 483 -26.90 36.00 -20.88
CA VAL A 483 -28.00 35.66 -19.96
C VAL A 483 -28.08 34.14 -19.73
N GLU A 484 -27.81 33.34 -20.77
CA GLU A 484 -27.82 31.88 -20.68
C GLU A 484 -26.75 31.37 -19.68
N GLU A 485 -25.53 31.91 -19.72
CA GLU A 485 -24.47 31.50 -18.81
C GLU A 485 -24.76 31.89 -17.36
N ILE A 486 -25.32 33.09 -17.15
CA ILE A 486 -25.77 33.54 -15.82
C ILE A 486 -26.84 32.59 -15.28
N VAL A 487 -27.82 32.20 -16.11
CA VAL A 487 -28.87 31.24 -15.73
C VAL A 487 -28.28 29.87 -15.39
N LYS A 488 -27.35 29.34 -16.20
CA LYS A 488 -26.65 28.08 -15.90
C LYS A 488 -25.96 28.15 -14.54
N LYS A 489 -25.32 29.28 -14.23
CA LYS A 489 -24.62 29.46 -12.96
C LYS A 489 -25.55 29.56 -11.77
N ILE A 490 -26.70 30.23 -11.93
CA ILE A 490 -27.76 30.26 -10.92
C ILE A 490 -28.30 28.85 -10.66
N ILE A 491 -28.52 28.05 -11.69
CA ILE A 491 -28.98 26.65 -11.55
C ILE A 491 -27.94 25.82 -10.79
N GLU A 492 -26.66 25.92 -11.16
CA GLU A 492 -25.55 25.25 -10.44
C GLU A 492 -25.57 25.61 -8.94
N LYS A 493 -25.63 26.90 -8.61
CA LYS A 493 -25.63 27.38 -7.22
C LYS A 493 -26.89 27.04 -6.45
N THR A 494 -28.03 27.00 -7.12
CA THR A 494 -29.30 26.56 -6.50
C THR A 494 -29.26 25.08 -6.17
N SER A 495 -28.67 24.25 -7.04
CA SER A 495 -28.46 22.82 -6.79
C SER A 495 -27.50 22.57 -5.62
N GLU A 496 -26.36 23.28 -5.59
CA GLU A 496 -25.42 23.23 -4.46
C GLU A 496 -26.09 23.63 -3.14
N LYS A 497 -26.89 24.71 -3.15
CA LYS A 497 -27.66 25.16 -1.98
C LYS A 497 -28.62 24.07 -1.49
N PHE A 498 -29.37 23.46 -2.40
CA PHE A 498 -30.34 22.41 -2.05
C PHE A 498 -29.67 21.20 -1.40
N GLU A 499 -28.53 20.75 -1.93
CA GLU A 499 -27.76 19.64 -1.35
C GLU A 499 -27.21 19.98 0.04
N LEU A 500 -26.66 21.19 0.22
CA LEU A 500 -26.22 21.67 1.53
C LEU A 500 -27.38 21.76 2.54
N GLU A 501 -28.54 22.27 2.14
CA GLU A 501 -29.72 22.32 3.00
C GLU A 501 -30.19 20.91 3.40
N ARG A 502 -30.10 19.93 2.49
CA ARG A 502 -30.41 18.53 2.78
C ARG A 502 -29.44 17.93 3.79
N GLU A 503 -28.14 18.16 3.63
CA GLU A 503 -27.11 17.70 4.57
C GLU A 503 -27.28 18.34 5.95
N ILE A 504 -27.50 19.65 6.01
CA ILE A 504 -27.79 20.38 7.26
C ILE A 504 -29.03 19.79 7.94
N LYS A 505 -30.11 19.51 7.20
CA LYS A 505 -31.33 18.89 7.74
C LYS A 505 -31.04 17.50 8.33
N SER A 506 -30.21 16.70 7.65
CA SER A 506 -29.77 15.39 8.15
C SER A 506 -28.98 15.50 9.46
N LEU A 507 -28.02 16.42 9.52
CA LEU A 507 -27.23 16.70 10.73
C LEU A 507 -28.10 17.22 11.88
N LYS A 508 -29.06 18.10 11.60
CA LYS A 508 -30.05 18.56 12.59
C LYS A 508 -30.86 17.40 13.16
N LYS A 509 -31.29 16.44 12.32
CA LYS A 509 -32.01 15.24 12.77
C LYS A 509 -31.15 14.38 13.71
N ILE A 510 -29.89 14.13 13.35
CA ILE A 510 -28.95 13.40 14.20
C ILE A 510 -28.74 14.13 15.54
N LEU A 511 -28.65 15.45 15.51
CA LEU A 511 -28.47 16.25 16.71
C LEU A 511 -29.73 16.26 17.59
N LEU A 512 -30.94 16.26 17.01
CA LEU A 512 -32.21 16.14 17.74
C LEU A 512 -32.32 14.85 18.54
N GLU A 513 -31.87 13.73 17.96
CA GLU A 513 -31.86 12.41 18.61
C GLU A 513 -30.87 12.34 19.78
N ARG A 514 -29.82 13.17 19.77
CA ARG A 514 -28.73 13.15 20.76
C ARG A 514 -28.85 14.23 21.84
N MET A 515 -29.48 15.36 21.56
CA MET A 515 -29.67 16.44 22.53
C MET A 515 -30.88 16.16 23.44
N GLY A 516 -30.67 16.25 24.76
CA GLY A 516 -31.75 16.23 25.75
C GLY A 516 -32.70 17.42 25.59
N GLU A 517 -33.94 17.30 26.06
CA GLU A 517 -34.90 18.41 25.99
C GLU A 517 -34.37 19.66 26.70
N ASN A 518 -34.64 20.85 26.13
CA ASN A 518 -34.20 22.15 26.64
C ASN A 518 -32.67 22.33 26.78
N THR A 519 -31.86 21.51 26.11
CA THR A 519 -30.40 21.66 26.12
C THR A 519 -29.97 22.81 25.20
N LYS A 520 -29.09 23.68 25.72
CA LYS A 520 -28.44 24.79 24.98
C LYS A 520 -26.93 24.57 24.98
N MET A 521 -26.29 24.74 23.83
CA MET A 521 -24.84 24.57 23.65
C MET A 521 -24.25 25.73 22.85
N THR A 522 -23.05 26.16 23.22
CA THR A 522 -22.30 27.22 22.51
C THR A 522 -21.05 26.64 21.86
N VAL A 523 -20.85 26.92 20.57
CA VAL A 523 -19.67 26.52 19.80
C VAL A 523 -19.10 27.75 19.09
N GLY A 524 -18.01 28.30 19.62
CA GLY A 524 -17.46 29.57 19.17
C GLY A 524 -18.45 30.72 19.40
N ILE A 525 -18.78 31.47 18.35
CA ILE A 525 -19.80 32.54 18.41
C ILE A 525 -21.24 32.02 18.31
N TRP A 526 -21.43 30.72 18.05
CA TRP A 526 -22.76 30.19 17.72
C TRP A 526 -23.43 29.57 18.94
N THR A 527 -24.73 29.84 19.08
CA THR A 527 -25.61 29.25 20.08
C THR A 527 -26.58 28.26 19.41
N ILE A 528 -26.59 27.02 19.90
CA ILE A 528 -27.43 25.94 19.39
C ILE A 528 -28.44 25.54 20.47
N ARG A 529 -29.74 25.56 20.14
CA ARG A 529 -30.83 25.22 21.06
C ARG A 529 -31.75 24.18 20.43
N LYS A 530 -32.11 23.16 21.21
CA LYS A 530 -33.22 22.26 20.85
C LYS A 530 -34.54 22.92 21.25
N ASN A 531 -35.40 23.17 20.27
CA ASN A 531 -36.74 23.74 20.47
C ASN A 531 -37.78 22.74 19.94
N GLY A 532 -38.31 21.89 20.82
CA GLY A 532 -39.18 20.78 20.45
C GLY A 532 -38.50 19.82 19.46
N ASN A 533 -39.05 19.72 18.25
CA ASN A 533 -38.58 18.85 17.16
C ASN A 533 -37.65 19.56 16.15
N ASP A 534 -37.10 20.73 16.49
CA ASP A 534 -36.13 21.43 15.65
C ASP A 534 -34.89 21.90 16.43
N ILE A 535 -33.80 22.11 15.69
CA ILE A 535 -32.56 22.70 16.17
C ILE A 535 -32.46 24.12 15.63
N GLU A 536 -32.46 25.08 16.54
CA GLU A 536 -32.17 26.48 16.24
C GLU A 536 -30.66 26.72 16.38
N ILE A 537 -30.08 27.39 15.39
CA ILE A 537 -28.69 27.83 15.38
C ILE A 537 -28.71 29.34 15.23
N ILE A 538 -28.20 30.04 16.24
CA ILE A 538 -28.20 31.50 16.36
C ILE A 538 -26.75 31.97 16.42
N ILE A 539 -26.44 33.10 15.77
CA ILE A 539 -25.15 33.80 15.92
C ILE A 539 -25.27 34.74 17.11
#